data_AF-A0A953G4F3-F1
#
_entry.id   AF-A0A953G4F3-F1
#
_cell.length_a   1.000
_cell.length_b   1.000
_cell.length_c   1.000
_cell.angle_alpha   90.00
_cell.angle_beta   90.00
_cell.angle_gamma   90.00
#
_symmetry.space_group_name_H-M   'P 1'
#
loop_
_entity.id
_entity.type
_entity.pdbx_description
1 polymer ?
#
loop_
_entity_poly.entity_id
_entity_poly.type
_entity_poly.pdbx_seq_one_letter_code
_entity_poly.pdbx_strand_id
1 'polypeptide(L)' 'MGIAIVFLPLLGALIAGLGGKIIGDRISQLITTLFMLICAGLSWFIFFDIAHHHQNYTQNLLTWIQSGSYEIM' A
#
# COMPACT_ATOMS: atom_id res chain seq x y z
N MET A 1 -6.99 -7.94 -2.71
CA MET A 1 -5.52 -7.95 -2.79
C MET A 1 -4.92 -6.56 -3.05
N GLY A 2 -5.51 -5.71 -3.92
CA GLY A 2 -4.97 -4.38 -4.23
C GLY A 2 -4.79 -3.44 -3.03
N ILE A 3 -5.71 -3.47 -2.07
CA ILE A 3 -5.65 -2.67 -0.82
C ILE A 3 -4.32 -2.86 -0.09
N ALA A 4 -3.83 -4.09 0.03
CA ALA A 4 -2.59 -4.39 0.74
C ALA A 4 -1.36 -3.68 0.12
N ILE A 5 -1.33 -3.53 -1.22
CA ILE A 5 -0.23 -2.86 -1.94
C ILE A 5 -0.11 -1.39 -1.50
N VAL A 6 -1.25 -0.74 -1.23
CA VAL A 6 -1.31 0.67 -0.81
C VAL A 6 -0.95 0.83 0.67
N PHE A 7 -1.32 -0.13 1.52
CA PHE A 7 -1.14 -0.03 2.98
C PHE A 7 0.14 -0.67 3.53
N LEU A 8 0.78 -1.61 2.82
CA LEU A 8 2.06 -2.19 3.25
C LEU A 8 3.18 -1.16 3.47
N PRO A 9 3.44 -0.21 2.55
CA PRO A 9 4.52 0.75 2.74
C PRO A 9 4.18 1.73 3.88
N LEU A 10 2.89 2.02 4.10
CA LEU A 10 2.43 2.76 5.27
C LEU A 10 2.74 1.99 6.57
N LEU A 11 2.56 0.68 6.60
CA LEU A 11 2.91 -0.16 7.74
C LEU A 11 4.42 -0.17 8.00
N GLY A 12 5.23 -0.28 6.95
CA GLY A 12 6.69 -0.14 7.05
C GLY A 12 7.11 1.23 7.59
N ALA A 13 6.48 2.30 7.13
CA ALA A 13 6.71 3.66 7.61
C ALA A 13 6.26 3.86 9.06
N LEU A 14 5.16 3.23 9.49
CA LEU A 14 4.69 3.28 10.87
C LEU A 14 5.70 2.62 11.82
N ILE A 15 6.20 1.43 11.45
CA ILE A 15 7.20 0.69 12.22
C ILE A 15 8.52 1.48 12.29
N ALA A 16 9.04 1.93 11.15
CA ALA A 16 10.32 2.64 11.09
C ALA A 16 10.23 4.07 11.67
N GLY A 17 9.08 4.74 11.55
CA GLY A 17 8.86 6.10 12.04
C GLY A 17 8.65 6.16 13.56
N LEU A 18 7.82 5.27 14.13
CA LEU A 18 7.59 5.22 15.58
C LEU A 18 8.72 4.47 16.32
N GLY A 19 9.24 3.40 15.73
CA GLY A 19 10.27 2.56 16.32
C GLY A 19 11.71 2.94 15.96
N GLY A 20 11.92 3.87 15.04
CA GLY A 20 13.24 4.12 14.44
C GLY A 20 14.34 4.50 15.42
N LYS A 21 14.02 5.23 16.50
CA LYS A 21 14.98 5.57 17.56
C LYS A 21 15.49 4.37 18.34
N ILE A 22 14.69 3.30 18.45
CA ILE A 22 15.02 2.08 19.19
C ILE A 22 15.72 1.08 18.24
N ILE A 23 15.24 1.01 17.01
CA ILE A 23 15.63 0.03 15.99
C ILE A 23 16.92 0.44 15.27
N GLY A 24 17.19 1.75 15.18
CA GLY A 24 18.35 2.31 14.50
C GLY A 24 18.18 2.47 12.98
N ASP A 25 18.89 3.43 12.40
CA ASP A 25 18.70 3.89 11.01
C ASP A 25 18.81 2.77 9.97
N ARG A 26 19.78 1.86 10.14
CA ARG A 26 20.04 0.78 9.17
C ARG A 26 18.88 -0.22 9.11
N ILE A 27 18.32 -0.60 10.26
CA ILE A 27 17.22 -1.55 10.30
C ILE A 27 15.92 -0.88 9.84
N SER A 28 15.71 0.39 10.19
CA SER A 28 14.60 1.20 9.65
C SER A 28 14.59 1.31 8.12
N GLN A 29 15.75 1.52 7.52
CA GLN A 29 15.91 1.51 6.05
C GLN A 29 15.59 0.14 5.46
N LEU A 30 16.07 -0.94 6.10
CA LEU A 30 15.81 -2.30 5.64
C LEU A 30 14.31 -2.63 5.68
N ILE A 31 13.61 -2.27 6.77
CA ILE A 31 12.17 -2.48 6.91
C ILE A 31 11.41 -1.74 5.81
N THR A 32 11.60 -0.43 5.68
CA THR A 32 10.88 0.38 4.68
C THR A 32 11.13 -0.11 3.26
N THR A 33 12.37 -0.46 2.93
CA THR A 33 12.74 -1.00 1.61
C THR A 33 12.12 -2.38 1.36
N LEU A 34 12.15 -3.27 2.35
CA LEU A 34 11.56 -4.61 2.23
C LEU A 34 10.05 -4.54 1.96
N PHE A 35 9.34 -3.71 2.71
CA PHE A 35 7.91 -3.48 2.49
C PHE A 35 7.64 -2.90 1.09
N MET A 36 8.46 -1.96 0.63
CA MET A 36 8.36 -1.40 -0.73
C MET A 36 8.58 -2.46 -1.81
N LEU A 37 9.56 -3.36 -1.63
CA LEU A 37 9.84 -4.45 -2.57
C LEU A 37 8.70 -5.47 -2.64
N ILE A 38 8.10 -5.81 -1.49
CA ILE A 38 6.92 -6.68 -1.46
C ILE A 38 5.77 -6.03 -2.23
N CYS A 39 5.54 -4.72 -2.05
CA CYS A 39 4.53 -3.98 -2.84
C CYS A 39 4.81 -4.03 -4.34
N ALA A 40 6.07 -3.84 -4.75
CA ALA A 40 6.45 -3.89 -6.16
C ALA A 40 6.15 -5.28 -6.77
N GLY A 41 6.49 -6.36 -6.06
CA GLY A 41 6.19 -7.73 -6.50
C GLY A 41 4.69 -8.01 -6.62
N LEU A 42 3.90 -7.57 -5.63
CA LEU A 42 2.43 -7.70 -5.67
C LEU A 42 1.81 -6.86 -6.80
N SER A 43 2.31 -5.65 -7.03
CA SER A 43 1.86 -4.79 -8.14
C SER A 43 2.14 -5.42 -9.49
N TRP A 44 3.31 -6.05 -9.64
CA TRP A 44 3.68 -6.75 -10.86
C TRP A 44 2.74 -7.93 -11.15
N PHE A 45 2.39 -8.71 -10.11
CA PHE A 45 1.43 -9.80 -10.22
C PHE A 45 0.05 -9.32 -10.67
N ILE A 46 -0.50 -8.29 -10.01
CA ILE A 46 -1.82 -7.73 -10.35
C ILE A 46 -1.82 -7.09 -11.74
N PHE A 47 -0.71 -6.45 -12.15
CA PHE A 47 -0.61 -5.87 -13.48
C PHE A 47 -0.84 -6.91 -14.57
N PHE A 48 -0.22 -8.09 -14.47
CA PHE A 48 -0.45 -9.17 -15.43
C PHE A 48 -1.87 -9.73 -15.36
N ASP A 49 -2.43 -9.88 -14.17
CA ASP A 49 -3.81 -10.34 -13.99
C ASP A 49 -4.80 -9.42 -14.73
N ILE A 50 -4.72 -8.12 -14.50
CA ILE A 50 -5.58 -7.12 -15.16
C ILE A 50 -5.32 -7.09 -16.67
N ALA A 51 -4.05 -7.16 -17.10
CA ALA A 51 -3.70 -7.13 -18.52
C ALA A 51 -4.30 -8.31 -19.30
N HIS A 52 -4.40 -9.50 -18.70
CA HIS A 52 -5.03 -10.67 -19.32
C HIS A 52 -6.56 -10.58 -19.36
N HIS A 53 -7.18 -9.96 -18.35
CA HIS A 53 -8.63 -9.92 -18.24
C HIS A 53 -9.28 -8.81 -19.09
N HIS A 54 -8.53 -7.86 -19.66
CA HIS A 54 -9.02 -6.77 -20.54
C HIS A 54 -10.20 -5.95 -19.97
N GLN A 55 -10.45 -6.02 -18.66
CA GLN A 55 -11.51 -5.30 -17.96
C GLN A 55 -10.89 -4.14 -17.17
N ASN A 56 -11.63 -3.04 -17.07
CA ASN A 56 -11.26 -1.94 -16.19
C ASN A 56 -11.37 -2.38 -14.73
N TYR A 57 -10.23 -2.53 -14.06
CA TYR A 57 -10.19 -2.89 -12.64
C TYR A 57 -10.20 -1.62 -11.78
N THR A 58 -11.34 -1.36 -11.14
CA THR A 58 -11.48 -0.29 -10.14
C THR A 58 -11.75 -0.93 -8.78
N GLN A 59 -11.00 -0.52 -7.76
CA GLN A 59 -11.20 -0.96 -6.38
C GLN A 59 -11.49 0.24 -5.51
N ASN A 60 -12.65 0.23 -4.85
CA ASN A 60 -12.93 1.20 -3.81
C ASN A 60 -12.07 0.84 -2.57
N LEU A 61 -11.25 1.79 -2.11
CA LEU A 61 -10.38 1.60 -0.95
C LEU A 61 -11.14 1.90 0.35
N LEU A 62 -11.65 3.13 0.44
CA LEU A 62 -12.41 3.67 1.56
C LEU A 62 -13.05 4.98 1.11
N THR A 63 -14.24 5.29 1.63
CA THR A 63 -14.83 6.62 1.49
C THR A 63 -14.03 7.61 2.35
N TRP A 64 -13.35 8.57 1.72
CA TRP A 64 -12.47 9.50 2.43
C TRP A 64 -13.26 10.51 3.27
N ILE A 65 -14.31 11.10 2.70
CA ILE A 65 -15.20 12.07 3.35
C ILE A 65 -16.63 11.82 2.87
N GLN A 66 -17.56 11.73 3.82
CA GLN A 66 -18.99 11.73 3.56
C GLN A 66 -19.63 12.88 4.34
N SER A 67 -20.27 13.81 3.63
CA SER A 67 -20.96 14.96 4.23
C SER A 67 -22.37 15.04 3.68
N GLY A 68 -23.37 14.70 4.50
CA GLY A 68 -24.77 14.65 4.08
C GLY A 68 -25.00 13.65 2.93
N SER A 69 -25.66 14.08 1.85
CA SER A 69 -25.86 13.28 0.63
C SER A 69 -24.67 13.34 -0.34
N TYR A 70 -23.56 13.97 0.05
CA TYR A 70 -22.34 14.04 -0.75
C TYR A 70 -21.41 12.90 -0.32
N GLU A 71 -21.35 11.86 -1.15
CA GLU A 71 -20.40 10.77 -1.06
C GLU A 71 -19.43 10.90 -2.23
N ILE A 72 -18.16 11.17 -1.95
CA ILE A 72 -17.13 11.29 -2.99
C ILE A 72 -16.50 9.90 -3.12
N MET A 73 -16.92 9.19 -4.17
CA MET A 73 -16.37 7.89 -4.60
C MET A 73 -15.00 8.07 -5.26
#